data_AF-A0AAU7GBL4-F1
#
_entry.id   AF-A0AAU7GBL4-F1
#
_cell.length_a   1.000
_cell.length_b   1.000
_cell.length_c   1.000
_cell.angle_alpha   90.00
_cell.angle_beta   90.00
_cell.angle_gamma   90.00
#
_symmetry.space_group_name_H-M   'P 1'
#
loop_
_entity.id
_entity.type
_entity.pdbx_description
1 polymer ?
#
loop_
_entity_poly.entity_id
_entity_poly.type
_entity_poly.pdbx_seq_one_letter_code
_entity_poly.pdbx_strand_id
1 'polypeptide(L)'
;MERTGGRAERMSDRAPGAAVMEQVVRLQEAAPPRTALARAFGVTPLDDDARPWFAGAVGERRVGELLAGLPGGWRVFHALPVGSGEADVDHLVVGPGGVFVVNTKHHRGQRVWVGERALLVAGQKKPYLRNSDLEASRVRGVLARAGVAAPVSAVVALVGAREVTVRQQPRRVAVVRAETLVRWLTRRPSVLDAGTVAAVVRLVDDPATWRPVAYAAETEARFARIEREVRAAHLVRLGWCLAAALGILAVSLPLLPH
;
A
#
# COMPACT_ATOMS: atom_id res chain seq x y z
N MET A 1 21.31 2.44 36.25
CA MET A 1 19.92 2.14 35.88
C MET A 1 19.94 1.67 34.43
N GLU A 2 19.92 0.35 34.25
CA GLU A 2 20.09 -0.32 32.97
C GLU A 2 19.04 0.15 31.95
N ARG A 3 19.50 0.55 30.76
CA ARG A 3 18.61 0.64 29.60
C ARG A 3 18.27 -0.79 29.22
N THR A 4 17.07 -1.22 29.57
CA THR A 4 16.46 -2.48 29.10
C THR A 4 16.69 -2.59 27.59
N GLY A 5 17.45 -3.61 27.18
CA GLY A 5 17.72 -3.90 25.78
C GLY A 5 16.41 -4.16 25.05
N GLY A 6 15.92 -3.14 24.33
CA GLY A 6 14.83 -3.30 23.39
C GLY A 6 15.27 -4.30 22.32
N ARG A 7 14.57 -5.44 22.25
CA ARG A 7 14.76 -6.42 21.18
C ARG A 7 14.73 -5.68 19.84
N ALA A 8 15.76 -5.83 19.02
CA ALA A 8 15.76 -5.24 17.68
C ALA A 8 14.49 -5.70 16.94
N GLU A 9 13.66 -4.74 16.53
CA GLU A 9 12.37 -4.98 15.89
C GLU A 9 12.61 -5.76 14.59
N ARG A 10 12.13 -7.01 14.53
CA ARG A 10 12.27 -7.85 13.33
C ARG A 10 11.48 -7.26 12.18
N MET A 11 11.92 -7.50 10.95
CA MET A 11 11.21 -6.95 9.80
C MET A 11 9.82 -7.59 9.62
N SER A 12 9.61 -8.80 10.16
CA SER A 12 8.28 -9.45 10.20
C SER A 12 7.24 -8.71 11.05
N ASP A 13 7.68 -7.87 11.98
CA ASP A 13 6.81 -7.23 12.96
C ASP A 13 6.25 -5.89 12.43
N ARG A 14 6.75 -5.41 11.27
CA ARG A 14 6.33 -4.15 10.66
C ARG A 14 4.94 -4.23 10.07
N ALA A 15 4.14 -3.19 10.32
CA ALA A 15 2.80 -3.05 9.73
C ALA A 15 2.87 -2.71 8.22
N PRO A 16 1.92 -3.21 7.40
CA PRO A 16 1.79 -2.77 6.02
C PRO A 16 1.49 -1.26 5.95
N GLY A 17 2.23 -0.53 5.12
CA GLY A 17 2.07 0.91 5.00
C GLY A 17 2.79 1.73 6.08
N ALA A 18 3.61 1.16 6.96
CA ALA A 18 4.25 1.89 8.07
C ALA A 18 4.94 3.19 7.62
N ALA A 19 5.76 3.13 6.57
CA ALA A 19 6.48 4.27 6.02
C ALA A 19 5.54 5.38 5.49
N VAL A 20 4.47 4.99 4.81
CA VAL A 20 3.50 5.92 4.24
C VAL A 20 2.57 6.49 5.31
N MET A 21 2.20 5.70 6.32
CA MET A 21 1.46 6.16 7.49
C MET A 21 2.24 7.22 8.27
N GLU A 22 3.55 7.03 8.45
CA GLU A 22 4.44 8.02 9.09
C GLU A 22 4.38 9.36 8.37
N GLN A 23 4.43 9.36 7.04
CA GLN A 23 4.36 10.58 6.25
C GLN A 23 3.00 11.28 6.37
N VAL A 24 1.90 10.51 6.43
CA VAL A 24 0.56 11.08 6.67
C VAL A 24 0.47 11.72 8.05
N VAL A 25 0.97 11.04 9.09
CA VAL A 25 0.96 11.56 10.46
C VAL A 25 1.78 12.85 10.53
N ARG A 26 2.99 12.86 9.97
CA ARG A 26 3.86 14.05 9.94
C ARG A 26 3.19 15.25 9.26
N LEU A 27 2.60 15.05 8.08
CA LEU A 27 1.91 16.13 7.36
C LEU A 27 0.69 16.64 8.12
N GLN A 28 -0.05 15.75 8.79
CA GLN A 28 -1.22 16.13 9.56
C GLN A 28 -0.88 16.83 10.88
N GLU A 29 0.25 16.53 11.50
CA GLU A 29 0.72 17.24 12.70
C GLU A 29 1.13 18.68 12.40
N ALA A 30 1.58 18.95 11.16
CA ALA A 30 1.87 20.31 10.71
C ALA A 30 0.62 21.11 10.31
N ALA A 31 -0.52 20.44 10.11
CA ALA A 31 -1.75 21.08 9.64
C ALA A 31 -2.60 21.65 10.80
N PRO A 32 -3.27 22.79 10.61
CA PRO A 32 -4.15 23.36 11.62
C PRO A 32 -5.36 22.45 11.91
N PRO A 33 -5.82 22.37 13.18
CA PRO A 33 -6.95 21.53 13.53
C PRO A 33 -8.26 22.04 12.90
N ARG A 34 -9.12 21.11 12.49
CA ARG A 34 -10.46 21.45 11.98
C ARG A 34 -11.32 22.11 13.04
N THR A 35 -12.05 23.16 12.65
CA THR A 35 -13.08 23.81 13.46
C THR A 35 -14.30 22.90 13.67
N ALA A 36 -15.12 23.18 14.69
CA ALA A 36 -16.35 22.45 14.94
C ALA A 36 -17.33 22.53 13.74
N LEU A 37 -17.41 23.70 13.10
CA LEU A 37 -18.24 23.91 11.92
C LEU A 37 -17.77 23.04 10.73
N ALA A 38 -16.46 22.98 10.49
CA ALA A 38 -15.89 22.13 9.45
C ALA A 38 -16.22 20.65 9.67
N ARG A 39 -16.23 20.17 10.93
CA ARG A 39 -16.65 18.81 11.26
C ARG A 39 -18.14 18.60 10.99
N ALA A 40 -18.99 19.55 11.39
CA ALA A 40 -20.43 19.48 11.21
C ALA A 40 -20.85 19.39 9.73
N PHE A 41 -20.08 19.99 8.81
CA PHE A 41 -20.30 19.89 7.36
C PHE A 41 -19.52 18.77 6.66
N GLY A 42 -18.80 17.93 7.41
CA GLY A 42 -18.09 16.78 6.83
C GLY A 42 -16.87 17.18 5.99
N VAL A 43 -16.22 18.29 6.32
CA VAL A 43 -14.93 18.67 5.74
C VAL A 43 -13.87 17.66 6.19
N THR A 44 -13.15 17.09 5.24
CA THR A 44 -12.09 16.10 5.47
C THR A 44 -10.97 16.68 6.33
N PRO A 45 -10.38 15.90 7.27
CA PRO A 45 -9.20 16.33 8.02
C PRO A 45 -7.93 16.43 7.17
N LEU A 46 -7.87 15.74 6.02
CA LEU A 46 -6.67 15.65 5.21
C LEU A 46 -6.43 16.93 4.42
N ASP A 47 -5.24 17.50 4.60
CA ASP A 47 -4.66 18.47 3.67
C ASP A 47 -4.43 17.84 2.29
N ASP A 48 -4.39 18.66 1.24
CA ASP A 48 -4.18 18.23 -0.14
C ASP A 48 -2.84 17.50 -0.33
N ASP A 49 -1.80 17.91 0.40
CA ASP A 49 -0.50 17.23 0.39
C ASP A 49 -0.56 15.85 1.06
N ALA A 50 -1.43 15.67 2.06
CA ALA A 50 -1.57 14.40 2.78
C ALA A 50 -2.46 13.39 2.05
N ARG A 51 -3.33 13.83 1.12
CA ARG A 51 -4.28 12.94 0.41
C ARG A 51 -3.61 11.80 -0.38
N PRO A 52 -2.56 12.03 -1.19
CA PRO A 52 -1.92 10.95 -1.95
C PRO A 52 -1.26 9.92 -1.02
N TRP A 53 -0.63 10.38 0.06
CA TRP A 53 -0.03 9.51 1.08
C TRP A 53 -1.09 8.71 1.82
N PHE A 54 -2.19 9.33 2.22
CA PHE A 54 -3.31 8.64 2.87
C PHE A 54 -3.90 7.55 1.97
N ALA A 55 -4.12 7.86 0.68
CA ALA A 55 -4.57 6.87 -0.29
C ALA A 55 -3.56 5.73 -0.45
N GLY A 56 -2.26 6.03 -0.46
CA GLY A 56 -1.17 5.05 -0.46
C GLY A 56 -1.25 4.10 0.73
N ALA A 57 -1.30 4.63 1.95
CA ALA A 57 -1.34 3.85 3.19
C ALA A 57 -2.58 2.94 3.27
N VAL A 58 -3.74 3.44 2.87
CA VAL A 58 -4.97 2.62 2.75
C VAL A 58 -4.79 1.50 1.72
N GLY A 59 -4.14 1.80 0.60
CA GLY A 59 -3.82 0.81 -0.44
C GLY A 59 -2.92 -0.30 0.09
N GLU A 60 -1.79 0.06 0.71
CA GLU A 60 -0.82 -0.89 1.25
C GLU A 60 -1.41 -1.75 2.36
N ARG A 61 -2.17 -1.17 3.29
CA ARG A 61 -2.90 -1.96 4.29
C ARG A 61 -3.85 -2.96 3.63
N ARG A 62 -4.59 -2.55 2.60
CA ARG A 62 -5.48 -3.45 1.86
C ARG A 62 -4.72 -4.59 1.17
N VAL A 63 -3.56 -4.32 0.59
CA VAL A 63 -2.71 -5.37 0.00
C VAL A 63 -2.13 -6.27 1.08
N GLY A 64 -1.68 -5.72 2.22
CA GLY A 64 -1.23 -6.47 3.38
C GLY A 64 -2.28 -7.44 3.92
N GLU A 65 -3.53 -6.98 4.08
CA GLU A 65 -4.68 -7.82 4.45
C GLU A 65 -4.89 -9.00 3.49
N LEU A 66 -4.77 -8.76 2.18
CA LEU A 66 -4.91 -9.82 1.18
C LEU A 66 -3.74 -10.81 1.29
N LEU A 67 -2.52 -10.31 1.42
CA LEU A 67 -1.31 -11.12 1.54
C LEU A 67 -1.28 -11.97 2.83
N ALA A 68 -1.96 -11.54 3.90
CA ALA A 68 -2.16 -12.35 5.10
C ALA A 68 -2.95 -13.65 4.83
N GLY A 69 -3.68 -13.73 3.71
CA GLY A 69 -4.38 -14.94 3.24
C GLY A 69 -3.51 -15.90 2.43
N LEU A 70 -2.20 -15.68 2.31
CA LEU A 70 -1.29 -16.64 1.66
C LEU A 70 -1.20 -17.95 2.47
N PRO A 71 -1.08 -19.11 1.80
CA PRO A 71 -1.00 -20.40 2.49
C PRO A 71 0.37 -20.60 3.18
N GLY A 72 0.49 -21.68 3.94
CA GLY A 72 1.76 -22.10 4.52
C GLY A 72 2.90 -22.20 3.47
N GLY A 73 4.13 -21.93 3.90
CA GLY A 73 5.30 -21.86 3.02
C GLY A 73 5.55 -20.49 2.38
N TRP A 74 4.64 -19.53 2.57
CA TRP A 74 4.82 -18.14 2.17
C TRP A 74 5.10 -17.26 3.39
N ARG A 75 5.90 -16.21 3.20
CA ARG A 75 6.20 -15.18 4.19
C ARG A 75 6.11 -13.81 3.55
N VAL A 76 5.61 -12.85 4.32
CA VAL A 76 5.39 -11.49 3.86
C VAL A 76 6.11 -10.54 4.81
N PHE A 77 6.76 -9.53 4.25
CA PHE A 77 7.43 -8.46 4.96
C PHE A 77 6.92 -7.13 4.42
N HIS A 78 6.90 -6.12 5.28
CA HIS A 78 6.30 -4.82 5.00
C HIS A 78 7.28 -3.69 5.24
N ALA A 79 7.17 -2.62 4.45
CA ALA A 79 7.95 -1.40 4.62
C ALA A 79 9.46 -1.70 4.78
N LEU A 80 10.03 -2.45 3.82
CA LEU A 80 11.45 -2.81 3.84
C LEU A 80 12.30 -1.66 3.28
N PRO A 81 13.30 -1.16 4.02
CA PRO A 81 14.02 0.02 3.61
C PRO A 81 15.19 -0.37 2.71
N VAL A 82 14.91 -0.46 1.40
CA VAL A 82 15.86 -0.94 0.39
C VAL A 82 16.65 0.21 -0.26
N GLY A 83 17.97 0.12 -0.26
CA GLY A 83 18.87 1.09 -0.89
C GLY A 83 19.17 2.33 -0.04
N SER A 84 19.78 3.35 -0.64
CA SER A 84 20.27 4.56 0.04
C SER A 84 19.30 5.75 0.01
N GLY A 85 18.11 5.60 -0.56
CA GLY A 85 17.09 6.66 -0.67
C GLY A 85 15.92 6.49 0.31
N GLU A 86 14.94 7.39 0.19
CA GLU A 86 13.74 7.43 1.05
C GLU A 86 12.63 6.42 0.66
N ALA A 87 12.78 5.70 -0.44
CA ALA A 87 11.73 4.82 -0.95
C ALA A 87 11.86 3.40 -0.37
N ASP A 88 10.92 3.05 0.51
CA ASP A 88 10.78 1.70 1.06
C ASP A 88 10.00 0.80 0.09
N VAL A 89 10.23 -0.51 0.16
CA VAL A 89 9.41 -1.52 -0.53
C VAL A 89 8.16 -1.78 0.29
N ASP A 90 6.99 -1.55 -0.31
CA ASP A 90 5.69 -1.73 0.33
C ASP A 90 5.53 -3.15 0.91
N HIS A 91 5.72 -4.17 0.05
CA HIS A 91 5.69 -5.57 0.48
C HIS A 91 6.74 -6.42 -0.25
N LEU A 92 7.41 -7.29 0.51
CA LEU A 92 8.22 -8.38 -0.03
C LEU A 92 7.57 -9.71 0.32
N VAL A 93 7.26 -10.51 -0.69
CA VAL A 93 6.65 -11.82 -0.53
C VAL A 93 7.65 -12.89 -0.93
N VAL A 94 7.88 -13.86 -0.05
CA VAL A 94 8.83 -14.96 -0.24
C VAL A 94 8.06 -16.27 -0.15
N GLY A 95 8.22 -17.15 -1.14
CA GLY A 95 7.60 -18.48 -1.10
C GLY A 95 8.13 -19.40 -2.20
N PRO A 96 7.50 -20.56 -2.42
CA PRO A 96 7.99 -21.56 -3.38
C PRO A 96 8.10 -21.01 -4.82
N GLY A 97 7.26 -20.03 -5.17
CA GLY A 97 7.27 -19.37 -6.48
C GLY A 97 8.42 -18.38 -6.71
N GLY A 98 9.21 -18.06 -5.69
CA GLY A 98 10.27 -17.05 -5.75
C GLY A 98 10.09 -15.92 -4.74
N VAL A 99 10.77 -14.81 -5.01
CA VAL A 99 10.71 -13.56 -4.24
C VAL A 99 10.00 -12.49 -5.06
N PHE A 100 9.00 -11.83 -4.49
CA PHE A 100 8.17 -10.85 -5.18
C PHE A 100 8.20 -9.52 -4.45
N VAL A 101 8.66 -8.48 -5.14
CA VAL A 101 8.56 -7.09 -4.68
C VAL A 101 7.22 -6.56 -5.16
N VAL A 102 6.27 -6.42 -4.23
CA VAL A 102 4.92 -5.94 -4.54
C VAL A 102 4.84 -4.47 -4.17
N ASN A 103 4.62 -3.65 -5.19
CA ASN A 103 4.41 -2.21 -5.08
C ASN A 103 2.93 -1.91 -5.28
N THR A 104 2.33 -1.20 -4.33
CA THR A 104 0.90 -0.94 -4.25
C THR A 104 0.56 0.40 -4.90
N LYS A 105 -0.46 0.38 -5.77
CA LYS A 105 -0.93 1.58 -6.47
C LYS A 105 -2.44 1.72 -6.34
N HIS A 106 -2.85 2.61 -5.43
CA HIS A 106 -4.25 2.90 -5.16
C HIS A 106 -4.78 3.98 -6.12
N HIS A 107 -5.66 3.57 -7.01
CA HIS A 107 -6.27 4.44 -8.03
C HIS A 107 -7.80 4.32 -7.99
N ARG A 108 -8.39 4.70 -6.86
CA ARG A 108 -9.83 4.60 -6.60
C ARG A 108 -10.65 5.25 -7.72
N GLY A 109 -11.52 4.48 -8.36
CA GLY A 109 -12.46 4.97 -9.39
C GLY A 109 -11.83 5.28 -10.75
N GLN A 110 -10.51 5.16 -10.89
CA GLN A 110 -9.79 5.51 -12.12
C GLN A 110 -9.72 4.32 -13.08
N ARG A 111 -9.54 4.63 -14.37
CA ARG A 111 -9.20 3.66 -15.41
C ARG A 111 -7.69 3.51 -15.51
N VAL A 112 -7.22 2.26 -15.58
CA VAL A 112 -5.81 1.92 -15.77
C VAL A 112 -5.64 1.15 -17.06
N TRP A 113 -4.70 1.57 -17.89
CA TRP A 113 -4.29 0.85 -19.10
C TRP A 113 -2.87 0.34 -18.92
N VAL A 114 -2.63 -0.90 -19.31
CA VAL A 114 -1.33 -1.58 -19.22
C VAL A 114 -0.92 -2.10 -20.58
N GLY A 115 0.26 -1.71 -21.04
CA GLY A 115 0.95 -2.27 -22.20
C GLY A 115 2.38 -2.68 -21.83
N GLU A 116 3.11 -3.25 -22.79
CA GLU A 116 4.43 -3.84 -22.54
C GLU A 116 5.44 -2.87 -21.90
N ARG A 117 5.40 -1.59 -22.29
CA ARG A 117 6.40 -0.57 -21.89
C ARG A 117 5.80 0.62 -21.15
N ALA A 118 4.49 0.67 -20.98
CA ALA A 118 3.82 1.81 -20.39
C ALA A 118 2.59 1.39 -19.59
N LEU A 119 2.38 2.10 -18.48
CA LEU A 119 1.16 2.04 -17.68
C LEU A 119 0.59 3.46 -17.62
N LEU A 120 -0.69 3.60 -17.97
CA LEU A 120 -1.41 4.86 -17.91
C LEU A 120 -2.52 4.79 -16.86
N VAL A 121 -2.69 5.88 -16.11
CA VAL A 121 -3.78 6.08 -15.16
C VAL A 121 -4.53 7.33 -15.58
N ALA A 122 -5.83 7.20 -15.86
CA ALA A 122 -6.64 8.30 -16.39
C ALA A 122 -6.01 8.97 -17.63
N GLY A 123 -5.41 8.18 -18.53
CA GLY A 123 -4.75 8.67 -19.74
C GLY A 123 -3.35 9.25 -19.53
N GLN A 124 -2.85 9.31 -18.29
CA GLN A 124 -1.53 9.85 -17.98
C GLN A 124 -0.51 8.74 -17.73
N LYS A 125 0.62 8.76 -18.44
CA LYS A 125 1.71 7.79 -18.27
C LYS A 125 2.31 7.90 -16.87
N LYS A 126 2.48 6.76 -16.19
CA LYS A 126 3.10 6.67 -14.87
C LYS A 126 4.41 5.87 -14.92
N PRO A 127 5.41 6.21 -14.08
CA PRO A 127 6.72 5.55 -14.09
C PRO A 127 6.75 4.21 -13.33
N TYR A 128 5.59 3.65 -12.95
CA TYR A 128 5.50 2.51 -12.02
C TYR A 128 6.28 1.28 -12.46
N LEU A 129 6.29 0.96 -13.75
CA LEU A 129 7.01 -0.20 -14.27
C LEU A 129 8.53 -0.07 -14.04
N ARG A 130 9.09 1.09 -14.36
CA ARG A 130 10.53 1.36 -14.15
C ARG A 130 10.85 1.35 -12.66
N ASN A 131 10.06 2.05 -11.84
CA ASN A 131 10.34 2.17 -10.41
C ASN A 131 10.27 0.79 -9.71
N SER A 132 9.28 -0.03 -10.06
CA SER A 132 9.15 -1.38 -9.49
C SER A 132 10.31 -2.29 -9.88
N ASP A 133 10.78 -2.26 -11.14
CA ASP A 133 11.95 -3.06 -11.56
C ASP A 133 13.25 -2.59 -10.86
N LEU A 134 13.38 -1.28 -10.58
CA LEU A 134 14.51 -0.76 -9.80
C LEU A 134 14.46 -1.24 -8.34
N GLU A 135 13.29 -1.23 -7.70
CA GLU A 135 13.11 -1.78 -6.35
C GLU A 135 13.43 -3.29 -6.30
N ALA A 136 12.92 -4.06 -7.26
CA ALA A 136 13.27 -5.47 -7.41
C ALA A 136 14.78 -5.68 -7.63
N SER A 137 15.44 -4.80 -8.38
CA SER A 137 16.90 -4.82 -8.57
C SER A 137 17.67 -4.61 -7.27
N ARG A 138 17.19 -3.75 -6.37
CA ARG A 138 17.82 -3.55 -5.06
C ARG A 138 17.72 -4.80 -4.20
N VAL A 139 16.56 -5.46 -4.19
CA VAL A 139 16.39 -6.75 -3.49
C VAL A 139 17.28 -7.84 -4.09
N ARG A 140 17.38 -7.92 -5.43
CA ARG A 140 18.35 -8.82 -6.09
C ARG A 140 19.78 -8.59 -5.58
N GLY A 141 20.19 -7.33 -5.46
CA GLY A 141 21.51 -6.97 -4.94
C GLY A 141 21.72 -7.37 -3.46
N VAL A 142 20.69 -7.30 -2.63
CA VAL A 142 20.73 -7.79 -1.23
C VAL A 142 20.96 -9.30 -1.19
N LEU A 143 20.16 -10.06 -1.94
CA LEU A 143 20.28 -11.52 -1.98
C LEU A 143 21.63 -11.97 -2.55
N ALA A 144 22.10 -11.31 -3.62
CA ALA A 144 23.39 -11.62 -4.25
C ALA A 144 24.57 -11.39 -3.30
N ARG A 145 24.58 -10.28 -2.54
CA ARG A 145 25.63 -10.00 -1.53
C ARG A 145 25.66 -11.03 -0.41
N ALA A 146 24.52 -11.64 -0.10
CA ALA A 146 24.42 -12.72 0.88
C ALA A 146 24.66 -14.12 0.29
N GLY A 147 24.97 -14.23 -1.00
CA GLY A 147 25.19 -15.52 -1.68
C GLY A 147 23.90 -16.35 -1.86
N VAL A 148 22.72 -15.74 -1.76
CA VAL A 148 21.43 -16.43 -1.89
C VAL A 148 20.90 -16.31 -3.32
N ALA A 149 20.81 -17.43 -4.03
CA ALA A 149 20.25 -17.48 -5.37
C ALA A 149 18.73 -17.67 -5.31
N ALA A 150 17.97 -16.62 -5.65
CA ALA A 150 16.51 -16.71 -5.77
C ALA A 150 15.99 -15.77 -6.88
N PRO A 151 14.97 -16.18 -7.66
CA PRO A 151 14.37 -15.32 -8.65
C PRO A 151 13.57 -14.22 -7.96
N VAL A 152 13.87 -12.96 -8.29
CA VAL A 152 13.16 -11.78 -7.78
C VAL A 152 12.38 -11.11 -8.90
N SER A 153 11.07 -11.03 -8.74
CA SER A 153 10.14 -10.41 -9.69
C SER A 153 9.46 -9.18 -9.10
N ALA A 154 9.28 -8.12 -9.89
CA ALA A 154 8.48 -6.98 -9.48
C ALA A 154 7.00 -7.19 -9.82
N VAL A 155 6.12 -6.69 -8.96
CA VAL A 155 4.67 -6.77 -9.10
C VAL A 155 4.07 -5.41 -8.77
N VAL A 156 3.23 -4.88 -9.66
CA VAL A 156 2.38 -3.71 -9.36
C VAL A 156 0.98 -4.22 -9.02
N ALA A 157 0.56 -4.04 -7.77
CA ALA A 157 -0.78 -4.36 -7.30
C ALA A 157 -1.69 -3.13 -7.40
N LEU A 158 -2.67 -3.18 -8.30
CA LEU A 158 -3.64 -2.11 -8.51
C LEU A 158 -4.82 -2.25 -7.53
N VAL A 159 -5.03 -1.23 -6.69
CA VAL A 159 -6.12 -1.18 -5.70
C VAL A 159 -7.17 -0.17 -6.14
N GLY A 160 -8.46 -0.55 -6.08
CA GLY A 160 -9.58 0.37 -6.24
C GLY A 160 -9.81 0.92 -7.66
N ALA A 161 -9.03 0.50 -8.65
CA ALA A 161 -9.23 0.87 -10.05
C ALA A 161 -10.60 0.40 -10.55
N ARG A 162 -11.38 1.32 -11.13
CA ARG A 162 -12.71 1.01 -11.70
C ARG A 162 -12.60 0.05 -12.87
N GLU A 163 -11.58 0.23 -13.70
CA GLU A 163 -11.33 -0.56 -14.89
C GLU A 163 -9.83 -0.75 -15.06
N VAL A 164 -9.40 -1.96 -15.42
CA VAL A 164 -8.01 -2.28 -15.72
C VAL A 164 -7.97 -3.02 -17.06
N THR A 165 -7.44 -2.34 -18.07
CA THR A 165 -7.30 -2.88 -19.42
C THR A 165 -5.85 -3.28 -19.66
N VAL A 166 -5.59 -4.59 -19.67
CA VAL A 166 -4.27 -5.15 -19.95
C VAL A 166 -4.20 -5.54 -21.42
N ARG A 167 -3.53 -4.73 -22.24
CA ARG A 167 -3.26 -5.05 -23.65
C ARG A 167 -2.10 -6.04 -23.78
N GLN A 168 -1.05 -5.83 -23.00
CA GLN A 168 0.11 -6.71 -22.94
C GLN A 168 0.78 -6.56 -21.59
N GLN A 169 1.16 -7.68 -20.97
CA GLN A 169 1.90 -7.64 -19.71
C GLN A 169 3.34 -7.17 -19.94
N PRO A 170 3.88 -6.26 -19.11
CA PRO A 170 5.28 -5.89 -19.14
C PRO A 170 6.17 -7.11 -18.83
N ARG A 171 7.30 -7.22 -19.52
CA ARG A 171 8.19 -8.40 -19.40
C ARG A 171 8.82 -8.56 -18.02
N ARG A 172 9.17 -7.45 -17.38
CA ARG A 172 9.92 -7.44 -16.10
C ARG A 172 9.06 -7.23 -14.86
N VAL A 173 7.81 -6.79 -15.06
CA VAL A 173 6.92 -6.38 -13.97
C VAL A 173 5.54 -6.93 -14.26
N ALA A 174 5.03 -7.77 -13.36
CA ALA A 174 3.65 -8.21 -13.42
C ALA A 174 2.73 -7.08 -12.95
N VAL A 175 1.71 -6.74 -13.73
CA VAL A 175 0.67 -5.81 -13.27
C VAL A 175 -0.59 -6.62 -13.01
N VAL A 176 -1.06 -6.59 -11.77
CA VAL A 176 -2.23 -7.37 -11.34
C VAL A 176 -3.19 -6.49 -10.57
N ARG A 177 -4.47 -6.89 -10.58
CA ARG A 177 -5.43 -6.36 -9.63
C ARG A 177 -5.12 -6.93 -8.24
N ALA A 178 -5.23 -6.10 -7.20
CA ALA A 178 -4.99 -6.54 -5.83
C ALA A 178 -5.87 -7.74 -5.46
N GLU A 179 -7.12 -7.76 -5.90
CA GLU A 179 -8.07 -8.85 -5.63
C GLU A 179 -7.61 -10.21 -6.17
N THR A 180 -6.77 -10.25 -7.21
CA THR A 180 -6.23 -11.49 -7.79
C THR A 180 -4.79 -11.77 -7.38
N LEU A 181 -4.16 -10.92 -6.56
CA LEU A 181 -2.73 -10.99 -6.22
C LEU A 181 -2.36 -12.32 -5.58
N VAL A 182 -3.06 -12.73 -4.52
CA VAL A 182 -2.79 -13.99 -3.80
C VAL A 182 -2.88 -15.19 -4.73
N ARG A 183 -3.96 -15.27 -5.53
CA ARG A 183 -4.14 -16.32 -6.53
C ARG A 183 -3.04 -16.31 -7.59
N TRP A 184 -2.59 -15.14 -8.00
CA TRP A 184 -1.53 -15.01 -9.00
C TRP A 184 -0.18 -15.51 -8.45
N LEU A 185 0.15 -15.17 -7.19
CA LEU A 185 1.33 -15.62 -6.46
C LEU A 185 1.34 -17.14 -6.27
N THR A 186 0.25 -17.71 -5.77
CA THR A 186 0.16 -19.16 -5.48
C THR A 186 0.13 -20.04 -6.73
N ARG A 187 -0.16 -19.47 -7.90
CA ARG A 187 -0.08 -20.16 -9.20
C ARG A 187 1.28 -20.05 -9.88
N ARG A 188 2.29 -19.42 -9.24
CA ARG A 188 3.65 -19.42 -9.78
C ARG A 188 4.24 -20.83 -9.67
N PRO A 189 4.97 -21.33 -10.68
CA PRO A 189 5.67 -22.60 -10.58
C PRO A 189 6.59 -22.61 -9.37
N SER A 190 6.68 -23.75 -8.67
CA SER A 190 7.62 -23.90 -7.56
C SER A 190 9.04 -23.95 -8.12
N VAL A 191 9.84 -22.95 -7.79
CA VAL A 191 11.23 -22.78 -8.25
C VAL A 191 12.22 -22.66 -7.09
N LEU A 192 11.72 -22.47 -5.86
CA LEU A 192 12.52 -22.49 -4.64
C LEU A 192 12.14 -23.68 -3.76
N ASP A 193 13.15 -24.37 -3.24
CA ASP A 193 12.96 -25.34 -2.16
C ASP A 193 12.77 -24.64 -0.80
N ALA A 194 12.32 -25.41 0.20
CA ALA A 194 12.02 -24.89 1.53
C ALA A 194 13.25 -24.33 2.26
N GLY A 195 14.44 -24.88 2.01
CA GLY A 195 15.70 -24.41 2.61
C GLY A 195 16.10 -23.05 2.06
N THR A 196 15.99 -22.85 0.76
CA THR A 196 16.23 -21.57 0.08
C THR A 196 15.21 -20.52 0.55
N VAL A 197 13.92 -20.88 0.65
CA VAL A 197 12.89 -19.99 1.23
C VAL A 197 13.27 -19.58 2.66
N ALA A 198 13.66 -20.53 3.51
CA ALA A 198 14.08 -20.24 4.89
C ALA A 198 15.33 -19.35 4.96
N ALA A 199 16.29 -19.53 4.06
CA ALA A 199 17.48 -18.69 3.96
C ALA A 199 17.13 -17.24 3.60
N VAL A 200 16.27 -17.04 2.58
CA VAL A 200 15.78 -15.71 2.20
C VAL A 200 15.01 -15.07 3.36
N VAL A 201 14.12 -15.83 4.01
CA VAL A 201 13.30 -15.34 5.13
C VAL A 201 14.17 -14.87 6.29
N ARG A 202 15.17 -15.65 6.73
CA ARG A 202 16.10 -15.19 7.79
C ARG A 202 16.84 -13.92 7.41
N LEU A 203 17.37 -13.87 6.19
CA LEU A 203 18.11 -12.71 5.71
C LEU A 203 17.23 -11.46 5.71
N VAL A 204 16.00 -11.59 5.22
CA VAL A 204 15.06 -10.47 5.14
C VAL A 204 14.56 -10.06 6.52
N ASP A 205 14.36 -11.01 7.43
CA ASP A 205 13.83 -10.74 8.77
C ASP A 205 14.83 -10.02 9.69
N ASP A 206 16.13 -10.19 9.41
CA ASP A 206 17.22 -9.55 10.14
C ASP A 206 17.25 -8.02 9.88
N PRO A 207 17.03 -7.18 10.91
CA PRO A 207 17.11 -5.74 10.80
C PRO A 207 18.48 -5.24 10.32
N ALA A 208 19.56 -5.96 10.62
CA ALA A 208 20.93 -5.60 10.22
C ALA A 208 21.16 -5.72 8.71
N THR A 209 20.29 -6.44 7.98
CA THR A 209 20.32 -6.50 6.51
C THR A 209 19.99 -5.15 5.87
N TRP A 210 19.25 -4.31 6.59
CA TRP A 210 18.66 -3.09 6.06
C TRP A 210 19.25 -1.84 6.68
N ARG A 211 19.03 -0.68 6.04
CA ARG A 211 19.37 0.59 6.67
C ARG A 211 18.50 0.77 7.93
N PRO A 212 19.05 1.33 9.02
CA PRO A 212 18.25 1.65 10.20
C PRO A 212 17.13 2.63 9.84
N VAL A 213 15.89 2.26 10.14
CA VAL A 213 14.72 3.14 10.05
C VAL A 213 13.95 2.98 11.35
N ALA A 214 13.72 4.09 12.03
CA ALA A 214 12.84 4.15 13.20
C ALA A 214 11.50 4.72 12.76
N TYR A 215 10.42 3.95 12.92
CA TYR A 215 9.07 4.48 12.87
C TYR A 215 8.60 4.72 14.31
N ALA A 216 7.77 5.73 14.54
CA ALA A 216 7.25 5.92 15.89
C ALA A 216 6.30 4.76 16.24
N ALA A 217 6.45 4.19 17.45
CA ALA A 217 5.62 3.07 17.90
C ALA A 217 4.10 3.38 17.89
N GLU A 218 3.74 4.66 17.89
CA GLU A 218 2.36 5.13 17.88
C GLU A 218 1.81 5.45 16.48
N THR A 219 2.63 5.36 15.42
CA THR A 219 2.26 5.81 14.07
C THR A 219 1.02 5.12 13.55
N GLU A 220 0.88 3.81 13.77
CA GLU A 220 -0.32 3.07 13.37
C GLU A 220 -1.57 3.56 14.12
N ALA A 221 -1.47 3.77 15.44
CA ALA A 221 -2.58 4.26 16.25
C ALA A 221 -3.00 5.69 15.86
N ARG A 222 -2.03 6.56 15.57
CA ARG A 222 -2.26 7.93 15.08
C ARG A 222 -2.91 7.92 13.70
N PHE A 223 -2.39 7.11 12.77
CA PHE A 223 -2.98 6.94 11.45
C PHE A 223 -4.41 6.40 11.53
N ALA A 224 -4.66 5.40 12.37
CA ALA A 224 -6.01 4.85 12.58
C ALA A 224 -7.00 5.91 13.09
N ARG A 225 -6.55 6.88 13.91
CA ARG A 225 -7.36 8.03 14.31
C ARG A 225 -7.71 8.91 13.11
N ILE A 226 -6.72 9.29 12.30
CA ILE A 226 -6.92 10.09 11.08
C ILE A 226 -7.91 9.38 10.15
N GLU A 227 -7.76 8.06 9.96
CA GLU A 227 -8.65 7.27 9.12
C GLU A 227 -10.11 7.25 9.63
N ARG A 228 -10.33 7.14 10.95
CA ARG A 228 -11.67 7.26 11.53
C ARG A 228 -12.26 8.64 11.29
N GLU A 229 -11.46 9.70 11.43
CA GLU A 229 -11.89 11.08 11.17
C GLU A 229 -12.25 11.34 9.70
N VAL A 230 -11.48 10.78 8.76
CA VAL A 230 -11.80 10.82 7.33
C VAL A 230 -13.12 10.11 7.07
N ARG A 231 -13.30 8.88 7.59
CA ARG A 231 -14.55 8.13 7.43
C ARG A 231 -15.75 8.89 8.00
N ALA A 232 -15.64 9.45 9.20
CA ALA A 232 -16.69 10.27 9.80
C ALA A 232 -17.05 11.47 8.92
N ALA A 233 -16.06 12.20 8.39
CA ALA A 233 -16.29 13.33 7.49
C ALA A 233 -17.04 12.92 6.21
N HIS A 234 -16.69 11.75 5.64
CA HIS A 234 -17.40 11.19 4.50
C HIS A 234 -18.87 10.85 4.81
N LEU A 235 -19.14 10.23 5.96
CA LEU A 235 -20.51 9.89 6.39
C LEU A 235 -21.37 11.13 6.63
N VAL A 236 -20.83 12.14 7.32
CA VAL A 236 -21.52 13.42 7.54
C VAL A 236 -21.88 14.08 6.21
N ARG A 237 -20.95 14.10 5.25
CA ARG A 237 -21.20 14.68 3.92
C ARG A 237 -22.29 13.92 3.15
N LEU A 238 -22.30 12.59 3.22
CA LEU A 238 -23.38 11.79 2.61
C LEU A 238 -24.74 12.09 3.26
N GLY A 239 -24.78 12.26 4.59
CA GLY A 239 -25.98 12.69 5.30
C GLY A 239 -26.51 14.03 4.81
N TRP A 240 -25.64 15.03 4.64
CA TRP A 240 -26.02 16.33 4.06
C TRP A 240 -26.53 16.22 2.63
N CYS A 241 -25.90 15.40 1.77
CA CYS A 241 -26.41 15.17 0.41
C CYS A 241 -27.82 14.55 0.43
N LEU A 242 -28.07 13.59 1.32
CA LEU A 242 -29.39 12.98 1.47
C LEU A 242 -30.43 13.99 1.98
N ALA A 243 -30.08 14.79 2.99
CA ALA A 243 -30.95 15.83 3.54
C ALA A 243 -31.31 16.88 2.47
N ALA A 244 -30.34 17.30 1.64
CA ALA A 244 -30.60 18.21 0.53
C ALA A 244 -31.53 17.59 -0.52
N ALA A 245 -31.32 16.31 -0.89
CA ALA A 245 -32.19 15.61 -1.84
C ALA A 245 -33.64 15.47 -1.30
N LEU A 246 -33.80 15.13 -0.03
CA LEU A 246 -35.11 15.06 0.63
C LEU A 246 -35.78 16.44 0.72
N GLY A 247 -35.02 17.49 1.00
CA GLY A 247 -35.51 18.87 1.00
C GLY A 247 -36.02 19.31 -0.38
N ILE A 248 -35.29 19.00 -1.45
CA ILE A 248 -35.72 19.27 -2.83
C ILE A 248 -37.02 18.53 -3.15
N LEU A 249 -37.14 17.26 -2.75
CA LEU A 249 -38.36 16.46 -2.95
C LEU A 249 -39.57 17.01 -2.17
N ALA A 250 -39.37 17.44 -0.92
CA ALA A 250 -40.44 18.01 -0.09
C ALA A 250 -40.97 19.34 -0.65
N VAL A 251 -40.11 20.15 -1.29
CA VAL A 251 -40.51 21.41 -1.93
C VAL A 251 -41.20 21.18 -3.28
N SER A 252 -40.92 20.08 -3.99
CA SER A 252 -41.53 19.79 -5.29
C SER A 252 -42.86 19.04 -5.22
N LEU A 253 -43.13 18.29 -4.13
CA LEU A 253 -44.40 17.59 -3.92
C LEU A 253 -45.67 18.47 -4.00
N PRO A 254 -45.70 19.69 -3.45
CA PRO A 254 -46.86 20.59 -3.53
C PRO A 254 -47.08 21.23 -4.91
N LEU A 255 -46.14 21.07 -5.85
CA LEU A 255 -46.18 21.67 -7.19
C LEU A 255 -46.63 20.68 -8.27
N LEU A 256 -46.97 19.44 -7.90
CA LEU A 256 -47.52 18.46 -8.82
C LEU A 256 -49.01 18.75 -9.05
N PRO A 257 -49.48 18.87 -10.31
CA PRO A 257 -50.90 19.09 -10.59
C PRO A 257 -51.70 17.85 -10.16
N HIS A 258 -52.75 18.10 -9.37
CA HIS A 258 -53.78 17.11 -9.00
C HIS A 258 -54.73 16.83 -10.16
#